data_AF-A0A7Y1XS95-F1
#
_entry.id   AF-A0A7Y1XS95-F1
#
_cell.length_a   1.000
_cell.length_b   1.000
_cell.length_c   1.000
_cell.angle_alpha   90.00
_cell.angle_beta   90.00
_cell.angle_gamma   90.00
#
_symmetry.space_group_name_H-M   'P 1'
#
loop_
_entity.id
_entity.type
_entity.pdbx_description
1 polymer ?
#
loop_
_entity_poly.entity_id
_entity_poly.type
_entity_poly.pdbx_seq_one_letter_code
_entity_poly.pdbx_strand_id
1 'polypeptide(L)'
;VGDLNATPWSHTVRSLQDDAELRNSLQGYGFQPTWHADWRLFSIPIDHVLMSQDLTTVSRKTGPANGSDHLPVTVTISPVA
;
A
#
# COMPACT_ATOMS: atom_id res chain seq x y z
N VAL A 1 2.15 -1.15 8.99
CA VAL A 1 2.78 -0.53 7.81
C VAL A 1 4.08 -1.26 7.54
N GLY A 2 4.36 -1.62 6.29
CA GLY A 2 5.66 -2.21 5.94
C GLY A 2 5.71 -2.79 4.53
N ASP A 3 6.93 -3.10 4.09
CA ASP A 3 7.19 -3.95 2.94
C ASP A 3 6.83 -5.41 3.29
N LEU A 4 5.90 -5.99 2.54
CA LEU A 4 5.48 -7.39 2.70
C LEU A 4 6.02 -8.31 1.59
N ASN A 5 6.82 -7.78 0.65
CA ASN A 5 7.36 -8.50 -0.50
C ASN A 5 6.30 -9.25 -1.34
N ALA A 6 5.06 -8.79 -1.30
CA ALA A 6 3.93 -9.43 -1.95
C ALA A 6 2.95 -8.37 -2.43
N THR A 7 2.32 -8.58 -3.58
CA THR A 7 1.36 -7.61 -4.11
C THR A 7 0.01 -7.65 -3.38
N PRO A 8 -0.84 -6.61 -3.47
CA PRO A 8 -2.18 -6.59 -2.87
C PRO A 8 -3.10 -7.73 -3.32
N TRP A 9 -2.85 -8.27 -4.53
CA TRP A 9 -3.58 -9.40 -5.10
C TRP A 9 -2.92 -10.75 -4.84
N SER A 10 -1.81 -10.80 -4.12
CA SER A 10 -1.24 -12.06 -3.65
C SER A 10 -2.23 -12.78 -2.70
N HIS A 11 -2.13 -14.11 -2.62
CA HIS A 11 -2.92 -14.89 -1.66
C HIS A 11 -2.61 -14.45 -0.22
N THR A 12 -1.32 -14.35 0.12
CA THR A 12 -0.86 -14.01 1.47
C THR A 12 -1.40 -12.67 1.97
N VAL A 13 -1.36 -11.62 1.15
CA VAL A 13 -1.88 -10.29 1.55
C VAL A 13 -3.41 -10.29 1.64
N ARG A 14 -4.11 -11.05 0.79
CA ARG A 14 -5.57 -11.21 0.89
C ARG A 14 -5.96 -11.96 2.15
N SER A 15 -5.35 -13.11 2.44
CA SER A 15 -5.58 -13.86 3.68
C SER A 15 -5.30 -13.01 4.92
N LEU A 16 -4.20 -12.25 4.94
CA LEU A 16 -3.90 -11.36 6.07
C LEU A 16 -4.97 -10.27 6.27
N GLN A 17 -5.50 -9.70 5.19
CA GLN A 17 -6.59 -8.72 5.28
C GLN A 17 -7.88 -9.35 5.79
N ASP A 18 -8.20 -10.55 5.31
CA ASP A 18 -9.43 -11.25 5.67
C ASP A 18 -9.38 -11.77 7.11
N ASP A 19 -8.30 -12.44 7.50
CA ASP A 19 -8.13 -13.07 8.82
C ASP A 19 -8.05 -12.04 9.97
N ALA A 20 -7.44 -10.87 9.69
CA ALA A 20 -7.25 -9.80 10.68
C ALA A 20 -8.24 -8.64 10.52
N GLU A 21 -9.23 -8.77 9.63
CA GLU A 21 -10.21 -7.73 9.30
C GLU A 21 -9.56 -6.37 9.00
N LEU A 22 -8.56 -6.35 8.11
CA LEU A 22 -7.82 -5.13 7.74
C LEU A 22 -8.20 -4.61 6.36
N ARG A 23 -8.23 -3.28 6.21
CA ARG A 23 -8.32 -2.59 4.92
C ARG A 23 -6.93 -2.15 4.47
N ASN A 24 -6.61 -2.35 3.19
CA ASN A 24 -5.41 -1.78 2.59
C ASN A 24 -5.69 -0.37 2.07
N SER A 25 -4.84 0.60 2.44
CA SER A 25 -4.97 1.99 2.01
C SER A 25 -4.97 2.21 0.50
N LEU A 26 -4.45 1.25 -0.27
CA LEU A 26 -4.42 1.31 -1.73
C LEU A 26 -5.81 1.15 -2.37
N GLN A 27 -6.77 0.56 -1.66
CA GLN A 27 -8.11 0.32 -2.20
C GLN A 27 -8.78 1.65 -2.58
N GLY A 28 -9.14 1.80 -3.86
CA GLY A 28 -9.76 3.01 -4.41
C GLY A 28 -8.80 4.10 -4.88
N TYR A 29 -7.47 3.91 -4.75
CA TYR A 29 -6.46 4.94 -5.08
C TYR A 29 -5.66 4.65 -6.37
N GLY A 30 -6.13 3.70 -7.17
CA GLY A 30 -5.49 3.31 -8.44
C GLY A 30 -4.18 2.53 -8.25
N PHE A 31 -3.45 2.33 -9.35
CA PHE A 31 -2.16 1.65 -9.32
C PHE A 31 -1.05 2.59 -8.86
N GLN A 32 -0.45 2.29 -7.71
CA GLN A 32 0.61 3.09 -7.10
C GLN A 32 1.76 2.18 -6.66
N PRO A 33 2.69 1.87 -7.57
CA PRO A 33 3.77 0.93 -7.32
C PRO A 33 4.81 1.52 -6.37
N THR A 34 5.48 0.65 -5.62
CA THR A 34 6.43 1.06 -4.59
C THR A 34 7.82 0.51 -4.85
N TRP A 35 7.95 -0.60 -5.58
CA TRP A 35 9.22 -1.17 -6.03
C TRP A 35 9.07 -1.59 -7.48
N HIS A 36 9.98 -1.44 -8.44
CA HIS A 36 11.38 -1.09 -8.43
C HIS A 36 11.52 0.40 -8.81
N ALA A 37 11.98 1.26 -7.90
CA ALA A 37 11.91 2.73 -8.05
C ALA A 37 12.54 3.27 -9.35
N ASP A 38 13.58 2.60 -9.85
CA ASP A 38 14.26 2.97 -11.10
C ASP A 38 13.54 2.50 -12.36
N TRP A 39 12.70 1.44 -12.27
CA TRP A 39 12.08 0.78 -13.42
C TRP A 39 10.56 0.89 -13.38
N ARG A 40 10.06 2.08 -13.72
CA ARG A 40 8.63 2.43 -13.62
C ARG A 40 7.69 1.44 -14.32
N LEU A 41 8.09 0.87 -15.47
CA LEU A 41 7.24 -0.06 -16.23
C LEU A 41 7.07 -1.44 -15.58
N PHE A 42 8.06 -1.88 -14.80
CA PHE A 42 8.07 -3.19 -14.15
C PHE A 42 7.82 -3.10 -12.64
N SER A 43 7.38 -1.92 -12.19
CA SER A 43 7.16 -1.66 -10.78
C SER A 43 5.80 -2.21 -10.31
N ILE A 44 5.76 -2.69 -9.07
CA ILE A 44 4.65 -3.31 -8.37
C ILE A 44 4.52 -2.69 -6.96
N PRO A 45 3.30 -2.68 -6.38
CA PRO A 45 3.09 -2.26 -5.01
C PRO A 45 3.37 -3.43 -4.06
N ILE A 46 4.45 -3.37 -3.27
CA ILE A 46 4.77 -4.37 -2.23
C ILE A 46 4.84 -3.77 -0.82
N ASP A 47 4.72 -2.45 -0.70
CA ASP A 47 4.61 -1.74 0.57
C ASP A 47 3.15 -1.45 0.91
N HIS A 48 2.74 -1.91 2.09
CA HIS A 48 1.35 -1.91 2.54
C HIS A 48 1.13 -1.02 3.76
N VAL A 49 0.03 -0.27 3.73
CA VAL A 49 -0.55 0.36 4.90
C VAL A 49 -1.91 -0.31 5.12
N LEU A 50 -1.91 -1.35 5.95
CA LEU A 50 -3.11 -2.04 6.41
C LEU A 50 -3.62 -1.36 7.68
N MET A 51 -4.92 -1.15 7.78
CA MET A 51 -5.58 -0.46 8.89
C MET A 51 -6.87 -1.18 9.30
N SER A 52 -7.28 -1.00 10.55
CA SER A 52 -8.55 -1.52 11.08
C SER A 52 -9.77 -0.88 10.39
N GLN A 53 -10.93 -1.52 10.51
CA GLN A 53 -12.17 -1.12 9.81
C GLN A 53 -12.74 0.24 10.27
N ASP A 54 -12.33 0.73 11.44
CA ASP A 54 -12.70 2.03 12.01
C ASP A 54 -11.91 3.20 11.40
N LEU A 55 -10.94 2.92 10.54
CA LEU A 55 -10.17 3.91 9.78
C LEU A 55 -10.52 3.87 8.29
N THR A 56 -10.40 5.03 7.65
CA THR A 56 -10.50 5.19 6.20
C THR A 56 -9.33 5.98 5.65
N THR A 57 -9.00 5.73 4.39
CA THR A 57 -7.96 6.49 3.69
C THR A 57 -8.58 7.75 3.10
N VAL A 58 -8.02 8.90 3.46
CA VAL A 58 -8.37 10.22 2.93
C VAL A 58 -7.51 10.58 1.72
N SER A 59 -6.24 10.20 1.75
CA SER A 59 -5.34 10.32 0.60
C SER A 59 -4.24 9.29 0.64
N ARG A 60 -3.78 8.86 -0.54
CA ARG A 60 -2.61 7.98 -0.71
C ARG A 60 -1.83 8.40 -1.95
N LYS A 61 -0.51 8.50 -1.81
CA LYS A 61 0.41 8.71 -2.93
C LYS A 61 1.75 8.03 -2.71
N THR A 62 2.37 7.60 -3.81
CA THR A 62 3.79 7.28 -3.88
C THR A 62 4.58 8.53 -4.23
N GLY A 63 5.60 8.85 -3.43
CA GLY A 63 6.46 10.01 -3.65
C GLY A 63 7.58 9.77 -4.68
N PRO A 64 8.44 10.77 -4.91
CA PRO A 64 9.61 10.61 -5.78
C PRO A 64 10.64 9.65 -5.17
N ALA A 65 11.47 9.06 -6.02
CA ALA A 65 12.63 8.28 -5.58
C ALA A 65 13.55 9.14 -4.69
N ASN A 66 14.04 8.54 -3.60
CA ASN A 66 14.82 9.23 -2.58
C ASN A 66 16.17 8.53 -2.29
N GLY A 67 16.68 7.75 -3.26
CA GLY A 67 17.89 6.94 -3.13
C GLY A 67 17.64 5.53 -2.60
N SER A 68 16.41 5.20 -2.20
CA SER A 68 15.95 3.83 -1.99
C SER A 68 15.52 3.17 -3.30
N ASP A 69 15.59 1.85 -3.36
CA ASP A 69 14.98 1.02 -4.42
C ASP A 69 13.45 0.94 -4.28
N HIS A 70 12.90 1.46 -3.18
CA HIS A 70 11.47 1.69 -2.97
C HIS A 70 11.09 3.18 -3.06
N LEU A 71 9.91 3.46 -3.62
CA LEU A 71 9.24 4.75 -3.57
C LEU A 71 8.52 4.93 -2.22
N PRO A 72 8.66 6.08 -1.55
CA PRO A 72 8.01 6.32 -0.27
C PRO A 72 6.49 6.38 -0.43
N VAL A 73 5.75 5.77 0.50
CA VAL A 73 4.29 5.84 0.56
C VAL A 73 3.86 6.86 1.61
N THR A 74 3.02 7.82 1.21
CA THR A 74 2.36 8.76 2.14
C THR A 74 0.87 8.50 2.15
N VAL A 75 0.30 8.34 3.35
CA VAL A 75 -1.13 8.09 3.56
C VAL A 75 -1.66 9.06 4.61
N THR A 76 -2.79 9.70 4.32
CA THR A 76 -3.62 10.39 5.32
C THR A 76 -4.82 9.51 5.63
N ILE A 77 -5.08 9.29 6.91
CA ILE A 77 -6.20 8.50 7.40
C ILE A 77 -7.10 9.34 8.31
N SER A 78 -8.36 8.93 8.45
CA SER A 78 -9.30 9.46 9.44
C SER A 78 -10.14 8.31 10.01
N PRO A 79 -10.84 8.52 11.14
CA PRO A 79 -11.93 7.64 11.52
C PRO A 79 -12.98 7.54 10.41
N VAL A 80 -13.67 6.41 10.33
CA VAL A 80 -14.91 6.27 9.55
C VAL A 80 -16.00 7.10 10.23
N ALA A 81 -16.78 7.84 9.44
CA ALA A 81 -17.91 8.64 9.91
C ALA A 81 -19.15 7.79 10.22
#